data_AF-A0AAD9BR37-F1
#
_entry.id   AF-A0AAD9BR37-F1
#
_cell.length_a   1.000
_cell.length_b   1.000
_cell.length_c   1.000
_cell.angle_alpha   90.00
_cell.angle_beta   90.00
_cell.angle_gamma   90.00
#
_symmetry.space_group_name_H-M   'P 1'
#
loop_
_entity.id
_entity.type
_entity.pdbx_description
1 polymer ?
#
loop_
_entity_poly.entity_id
_entity_poly.type
_entity_poly.pdbx_seq_one_letter_code
_entity_poly.pdbx_strand_id
1 'polypeptide(L)'
;MAADPPKLKTVIAANERLQNLKNTFETKYGEPPLFYACAPGRVNLIGEHIDYCGYSVLPMAIEPSILAAVSLNNSGKITLANANPLYMDFTVSCSEDIAIDRDNPKWYYYFLCGVKGIKENFGIAN
;
A
#
# COMPACT_ATOMS: atom_id res chain seq x y z
N MET A 1 6.22 -14.78 6.50
CA MET A 1 5.74 -13.50 7.05
C MET A 1 5.72 -13.61 8.56
N ALA A 2 5.99 -12.53 9.31
CA ALA A 2 5.86 -12.56 10.77
C ALA A 2 4.42 -12.93 11.14
N ALA A 3 4.24 -13.81 12.13
CA ALA A 3 2.93 -14.33 12.53
C ALA A 3 1.97 -13.24 13.03
N ASP A 4 2.52 -12.13 13.55
CA ASP A 4 1.77 -10.96 14.00
C ASP A 4 2.35 -9.68 13.38
N PRO A 5 1.63 -8.98 12.50
CA PRO A 5 2.08 -7.69 11.99
C PRO A 5 2.10 -6.65 13.13
N PRO A 6 3.10 -5.76 13.18
CA PRO A 6 3.21 -4.77 14.23
C PRO A 6 2.01 -3.82 14.19
N LYS A 7 1.20 -3.82 15.25
CA LYS A 7 0.08 -2.89 15.44
C LYS A 7 0.55 -1.76 16.35
N LEU A 8 0.72 -0.56 15.79
CA LEU A 8 1.06 0.63 16.55
C LEU A 8 -0.21 1.43 16.84
N LYS A 9 -0.51 1.62 18.13
CA LYS A 9 -1.52 2.61 18.54
C LYS A 9 -0.87 3.99 18.47
N THR A 10 -1.45 4.89 17.69
CA THR A 10 -0.96 6.26 17.55
C THR A 10 -2.09 7.25 17.70
N VAL A 11 -1.78 8.44 18.21
CA VAL A 11 -2.73 9.55 18.32
C VAL A 11 -2.69 10.31 17.01
N ILE A 12 -3.77 10.23 16.22
CA ILE A 12 -3.85 10.88 14.91
C ILE A 12 -3.56 12.38 15.03
N ALA A 13 -4.09 13.05 16.07
CA ALA A 13 -3.89 14.49 16.29
C ALA A 13 -2.45 14.92 16.57
N ALA A 14 -1.58 14.01 17.00
CA ALA A 14 -0.18 14.30 17.25
C ALA A 14 0.70 14.18 15.99
N ASN A 15 0.14 13.74 14.86
CA ASN A 15 0.88 13.53 13.62
C ASN A 15 0.18 14.22 12.45
N GLU A 16 0.78 15.32 11.98
CA GLU A 16 0.23 16.16 10.93
C GLU A 16 -0.04 15.38 9.63
N ARG A 17 0.86 14.46 9.25
CA ARG A 17 0.70 13.63 8.05
C ARG A 17 -0.52 12.70 8.16
N LEU A 18 -0.76 12.09 9.32
CA LEU A 18 -1.95 11.28 9.57
C LEU A 18 -3.22 12.12 9.61
N GLN A 19 -3.18 13.30 10.22
CA GLN A 19 -4.32 14.23 10.22
C GLN A 19 -4.71 14.66 8.80
N ASN A 20 -3.73 15.09 8.00
CA ASN A 20 -3.97 15.50 6.63
C ASN A 20 -4.54 14.35 5.80
N LEU A 21 -3.96 13.14 5.90
CA LEU A 21 -4.46 11.98 5.18
C LEU A 21 -5.89 11.60 5.63
N LYS A 22 -6.19 11.67 6.93
CA LYS A 22 -7.54 11.45 7.45
C LYS A 22 -8.54 12.42 6.82
N ASN A 23 -8.24 13.72 6.85
CA ASN A 23 -9.13 14.76 6.33
C ASN A 23 -9.34 14.61 4.82
N THR A 24 -8.28 14.31 4.07
CA THR A 24 -8.37 14.04 2.62
C THR A 24 -9.22 12.80 2.34
N PHE A 25 -9.06 11.73 3.13
CA PHE A 25 -9.84 10.51 2.99
C PHE A 25 -11.33 10.75 3.26
N GLU A 26 -11.66 11.42 4.38
CA GLU A 26 -13.04 11.78 4.74
C GLU A 26 -13.69 12.67 3.69
N THR A 27 -12.96 13.67 3.17
CA THR A 27 -13.46 14.54 2.10
C THR A 27 -13.76 13.76 0.83
N LYS A 28 -12.95 12.73 0.52
CA LYS A 28 -13.05 11.99 -0.75
C LYS A 28 -14.09 10.87 -0.71
N TYR A 29 -14.21 10.17 0.41
CA TYR A 29 -15.05 8.99 0.55
C TYR A 29 -16.26 9.19 1.46
N GLY A 30 -16.35 10.30 2.18
CA GLY A 30 -17.48 10.63 3.07
C GLY A 30 -17.48 9.88 4.41
N GLU A 31 -16.46 9.07 4.68
CA GLU A 31 -16.33 8.29 5.92
C GLU A 31 -14.89 8.31 6.45
N PRO A 32 -14.68 8.13 7.77
CA PRO A 32 -13.35 8.02 8.35
C PRO A 32 -12.66 6.69 7.95
N PRO A 33 -11.33 6.67 7.81
CA PRO A 33 -10.61 5.42 7.59
C PRO A 33 -10.66 4.51 8.84
N LEU A 34 -10.79 3.20 8.62
CA LEU A 34 -10.80 2.18 9.67
C LEU A 34 -9.41 1.94 10.26
N PHE A 35 -8.38 1.94 9.41
CA PHE A 35 -6.99 1.79 9.83
C PHE A 35 -6.03 2.44 8.82
N TYR A 36 -4.76 2.48 9.21
CA TYR A 36 -3.68 2.94 8.35
C TYR A 36 -2.64 1.83 8.20
N ALA A 37 -2.10 1.68 6.99
CA ALA A 37 -0.96 0.83 6.70
C ALA A 37 0.24 1.70 6.29
N CYS A 38 1.40 1.42 6.85
CA CYS A 38 2.63 2.16 6.58
C CYS A 38 3.76 1.19 6.21
N ALA A 39 4.45 1.48 5.11
CA ALA A 39 5.65 0.75 4.69
C ALA A 39 6.78 1.75 4.39
N PRO A 40 7.92 1.69 5.10
CA PRO A 40 9.05 2.57 4.84
C PRO A 40 9.75 2.21 3.54
N GLY A 41 10.32 3.22 2.89
CA GLY A 41 11.37 3.00 1.90
C GLY A 41 12.64 2.48 2.58
N ARG A 42 13.66 2.22 1.77
CA ARG A 42 14.96 1.74 2.25
C ARG A 42 16.11 2.35 1.45
N VAL A 43 17.21 2.56 2.14
CA VAL A 43 18.53 2.75 1.52
C VAL A 43 19.31 1.46 1.67
N ASN A 44 20.12 1.11 0.67
CA ASN A 44 21.05 0.00 0.77
C ASN A 44 22.43 0.57 1.11
N LEU A 45 23.06 0.07 2.18
CA LEU A 45 24.37 0.59 2.61
C LEU A 45 25.51 -0.10 1.83
N ILE A 46 25.37 -1.41 1.59
CA ILE A 46 26.30 -2.22 0.81
C ILE A 46 25.61 -3.48 0.28
N GLY A 47 26.09 -3.98 -0.86
CA GLY A 47 25.57 -5.17 -1.53
C GLY A 47 24.56 -4.84 -2.63
N GLU A 48 24.92 -3.95 -3.56
CA GLU A 48 24.10 -3.69 -4.74
C GLU A 48 24.16 -4.85 -5.72
N HIS A 49 23.04 -5.18 -6.36
CA HIS A 49 22.97 -6.14 -7.46
C HIS A 49 23.42 -7.59 -7.14
N ILE A 50 23.46 -7.98 -5.86
CA ILE A 50 23.86 -9.33 -5.42
C ILE A 50 22.73 -10.10 -4.72
N ASP A 51 21.63 -9.42 -4.37
CA ASP A 51 20.48 -10.01 -3.69
C ASP A 51 19.77 -11.05 -4.57
N TYR A 52 19.58 -10.76 -5.86
CA TYR A 52 19.02 -11.73 -6.81
C TYR A 52 19.97 -12.89 -7.15
N CYS A 53 21.24 -12.80 -6.74
CA CYS A 53 22.21 -13.89 -6.82
C CYS A 53 22.25 -14.76 -5.54
N GLY A 54 21.44 -14.43 -4.53
CA GLY A 54 21.36 -15.16 -3.26
C GLY A 54 22.41 -14.76 -2.21
N TYR A 55 23.16 -13.68 -2.42
CA TYR A 55 24.09 -13.15 -1.41
C TYR A 55 23.40 -12.21 -0.43
N SER A 56 23.95 -12.13 0.78
CA SER A 56 23.50 -11.21 1.82
C SER A 56 23.76 -9.75 1.45
N VAL A 57 22.85 -8.87 1.86
CA VAL A 57 22.91 -7.41 1.69
C VAL A 57 22.68 -6.71 3.02
N LEU A 58 23.06 -5.42 3.12
CA LEU A 58 22.89 -4.64 4.36
C LEU A 58 22.07 -3.34 4.13
N PRO A 59 20.73 -3.45 4.02
CA PRO A 59 19.87 -2.29 3.89
C PRO A 59 19.44 -1.73 5.24
N MET A 60 18.93 -0.49 5.21
CA MET A 60 18.31 0.19 6.35
C MET A 60 17.01 0.86 5.90
N ALA A 61 15.94 0.69 6.68
CA ALA A 61 14.70 1.43 6.49
C ALA A 61 14.95 2.93 6.73
N ILE A 62 14.30 3.78 5.94
CA ILE A 62 14.38 5.24 6.08
C ILE A 62 13.03 5.82 6.51
N GLU A 63 13.02 7.08 6.95
CA GLU A 63 11.81 7.77 7.40
C GLU A 63 10.74 7.96 6.29
N PRO A 64 11.10 8.31 5.02
CA PRO A 64 10.13 8.33 3.94
C PRO A 64 9.42 6.99 3.74
N SER A 65 8.10 7.04 3.61
CA SER A 65 7.24 5.85 3.63
C SER A 65 6.02 6.03 2.75
N ILE A 66 5.41 4.93 2.32
CA ILE A 66 4.06 4.91 1.78
C ILE A 66 3.09 4.72 2.95
N LEU A 67 2.11 5.62 3.05
CA LEU A 67 1.06 5.60 4.07
C LEU A 67 -0.29 5.53 3.36
N ALA A 68 -1.06 4.49 3.65
CA ALA A 68 -2.38 4.26 3.10
C ALA A 68 -3.43 4.31 4.23
N ALA A 69 -4.48 5.10 4.03
CA ALA A 69 -5.69 5.08 4.85
C ALA A 69 -6.70 4.14 4.19
N VAL A 70 -7.32 3.26 4.97
CA VAL A 70 -8.13 2.16 4.44
C VAL A 70 -9.46 2.08 5.17
N SER A 71 -10.54 1.92 4.39
CA SER A 71 -11.86 1.54 4.88
C SER A 71 -12.38 0.35 4.06
N LEU A 72 -13.30 -0.41 4.65
CA LEU A 72 -13.99 -1.51 3.99
C LEU A 72 -15.29 -0.99 3.39
N ASN A 73 -15.60 -1.42 2.17
CA ASN A 73 -16.86 -1.10 1.52
C ASN A 73 -17.56 -2.39 1.07
N ASN A 74 -18.88 -2.29 0.84
CA ASN A 74 -19.70 -3.43 0.39
C ASN A 74 -19.91 -3.45 -1.14
N SER A 75 -19.07 -2.72 -1.90
CA SER A 75 -19.27 -2.54 -3.34
C SER A 75 -18.66 -3.65 -4.20
N GLY A 76 -17.86 -4.53 -3.61
CA GLY A 76 -17.08 -5.53 -4.35
C GLY A 76 -15.98 -4.91 -5.23
N LYS A 77 -15.61 -3.65 -4.99
CA LYS A 77 -14.59 -2.91 -5.74
C LYS A 77 -13.52 -2.33 -4.83
N ILE A 78 -12.31 -2.26 -5.36
CA ILE A 78 -11.19 -1.52 -4.77
C ILE A 78 -11.12 -0.18 -5.47
N THR A 79 -11.28 0.91 -4.70
CA THR A 79 -11.13 2.28 -5.18
C THR A 79 -9.87 2.88 -4.57
N LEU A 80 -8.95 3.31 -5.43
CA LEU A 80 -7.66 3.88 -5.06
C LEU A 80 -7.62 5.36 -5.42
N ALA A 81 -7.11 6.14 -4.49
CA ALA A 81 -6.80 7.56 -4.67
C ALA A 81 -5.41 7.86 -4.13
N ASN A 82 -4.83 8.95 -4.61
CA ASN A 82 -3.54 9.42 -4.14
C ASN A 82 -3.66 10.86 -3.62
N ALA A 83 -2.84 11.20 -2.61
CA ALA A 83 -2.74 12.58 -2.13
C ALA A 83 -2.04 13.49 -3.14
N ASN A 84 -1.18 12.94 -4.01
CA ASN A 84 -0.54 13.69 -5.09
C ASN A 84 -1.41 13.61 -6.37
N PRO A 85 -1.86 14.75 -6.92
CA PRO A 85 -2.76 14.79 -8.07
C PRO A 85 -2.16 14.25 -9.37
N LEU A 86 -0.84 14.07 -9.45
CA LEU A 86 -0.19 13.41 -10.59
C LEU A 86 -0.61 11.94 -10.75
N TYR A 87 -1.08 11.32 -9.68
CA TYR A 87 -1.53 9.94 -9.66
C TYR A 87 -3.06 9.89 -9.64
N MET A 88 -3.65 9.75 -10.83
CA MET A 88 -5.10 9.71 -11.00
C MET A 88 -5.73 8.53 -10.25
N ASP A 89 -6.99 8.74 -9.84
CA ASP A 89 -7.82 7.72 -9.20
C ASP A 89 -8.01 6.50 -10.10
N PHE A 90 -8.18 5.36 -9.47
CA PHE A 90 -8.37 4.08 -10.15
C PHE A 90 -9.37 3.22 -9.39
N THR A 91 -10.22 2.49 -10.11
CA THR A 91 -11.18 1.55 -9.51
C THR A 91 -11.15 0.24 -10.27
N VAL A 92 -11.15 -0.88 -9.55
CA VAL A 92 -11.19 -2.23 -10.13
C VAL A 92 -12.13 -3.13 -9.34
N SER A 93 -12.76 -4.08 -10.03
CA SER A 93 -13.60 -5.12 -9.42
C SER A 93 -12.75 -6.13 -8.65
N CYS A 94 -13.20 -6.57 -7.49
CA CYS A 94 -12.54 -7.64 -6.73
C CYS A 94 -12.76 -9.03 -7.34
N SER A 95 -13.82 -9.18 -8.14
CA SER A 95 -14.25 -10.45 -8.75
C SER A 95 -13.56 -10.76 -10.08
N GLU A 96 -12.68 -9.88 -10.55
CA GLU A 96 -11.91 -10.11 -11.77
C GLU A 96 -10.47 -10.46 -11.42
N ASP A 97 -9.84 -11.25 -12.28
CA ASP A 97 -8.41 -11.51 -12.17
C ASP A 97 -7.63 -10.21 -12.34
N ILE A 98 -6.72 -9.96 -11.38
CA ILE A 98 -5.86 -8.78 -11.42
C ILE A 98 -4.81 -8.96 -12.54
N ALA A 99 -5.06 -8.30 -13.66
CA ALA A 99 -4.13 -8.17 -14.78
C ALA A 99 -3.16 -6.99 -14.55
N ILE A 100 -1.87 -7.23 -14.76
CA ILE A 100 -0.81 -6.24 -14.60
C ILE A 100 -0.06 -6.12 -15.92
N ASP A 101 -0.17 -4.95 -16.55
CA ASP A 101 0.58 -4.61 -17.75
C ASP A 101 2.01 -4.20 -17.35
N ARG A 102 2.99 -4.99 -17.79
CA ARG A 102 4.41 -4.79 -17.49
C ARG A 102 5.08 -3.78 -18.42
N ASP A 103 4.54 -3.57 -19.62
CA ASP A 103 5.13 -2.71 -20.63
C ASP A 103 4.70 -1.25 -20.43
N ASN A 104 3.56 -1.01 -19.77
CA ASN A 104 3.05 0.31 -19.44
C ASN A 104 2.71 0.45 -17.95
N PRO A 105 3.74 0.52 -17.07
CA PRO A 105 3.53 0.51 -15.62
C PRO A 105 2.73 1.73 -15.14
N LYS A 106 1.61 1.47 -14.48
CA LYS A 106 0.80 2.47 -13.77
C LYS A 106 1.05 2.39 -12.27
N TRP A 107 0.91 3.51 -11.58
CA TRP A 107 1.19 3.60 -10.14
C TRP A 107 0.34 2.62 -9.30
N TYR A 108 -0.92 2.41 -9.68
CA TYR A 108 -1.83 1.51 -8.98
C TYR A 108 -1.47 0.03 -9.16
N TYR A 109 -0.68 -0.34 -10.19
CA TYR A 109 -0.24 -1.73 -10.34
C TYR A 109 0.65 -2.19 -9.17
N TYR A 110 1.44 -1.30 -8.57
CA TYR A 110 2.23 -1.65 -7.38
C TYR A 110 1.35 -2.03 -6.19
N PHE A 111 0.22 -1.33 -6.00
CA PHE A 111 -0.78 -1.71 -4.99
C PHE A 111 -1.42 -3.06 -5.34
N LEU A 112 -1.81 -3.23 -6.61
CA LEU A 112 -2.45 -4.46 -7.08
C LEU A 112 -1.53 -5.69 -7.04
N CYS A 113 -0.21 -5.54 -7.23
CA CYS A 113 0.76 -6.62 -6.99
C CYS A 113 0.68 -7.13 -5.55
N GLY A 114 0.56 -6.23 -4.57
CA GLY A 114 0.40 -6.59 -3.17
C GLY A 114 -0.92 -7.33 -2.90
N VAL A 115 -2.03 -6.82 -3.43
CA VAL A 115 -3.35 -7.48 -3.32
C VAL A 115 -3.32 -8.86 -3.97
N LYS A 116 -2.80 -8.96 -5.19
CA LYS A 116 -2.68 -10.21 -5.95
C LYS A 116 -1.86 -11.25 -5.19
N GLY A 117 -0.68 -10.87 -4.70
CA GLY A 117 0.17 -11.78 -3.94
C GLY A 117 -0.50 -12.31 -2.67
N ILE A 118 -1.30 -11.49 -1.97
CA ILE A 118 -2.08 -11.94 -0.81
C ILE A 118 -3.24 -12.85 -1.23
N LYS A 119 -4.01 -12.50 -2.27
CA LYS A 119 -5.09 -13.37 -2.79
C LYS A 119 -4.56 -14.75 -3.16
N GLU A 120 -3.45 -14.80 -3.90
CA GLU A 120 -2.80 -16.04 -4.32
C GLU A 120 -2.26 -16.85 -3.13
N ASN A 121 -1.58 -16.20 -2.18
CA ASN A 121 -1.02 -16.86 -1.00
C ASN A 121 -2.09 -17.51 -0.10
N PHE A 122 -3.28 -16.93 -0.02
CA PHE A 122 -4.38 -17.45 0.82
C PHE A 122 -5.46 -18.20 0.02
N GLY A 123 -5.28 -18.40 -1.30
CA GLY A 123 -6.25 -19.09 -2.15
C GLY A 123 -7.61 -18.39 -2.20
N ILE A 124 -7.64 -17.06 -2.06
CA ILE A 124 -8.88 -16.27 -2.11
C ILE A 124 -9.28 -16.17 -3.58
N ALA A 125 -10.23 -17.02 -3.99
CA ALA A 125 -10.80 -17.02 -5.33
C ALA A 125 -11.46 -15.66 -5.66
N ASN A 126 -11.57 -15.40 -6.96
CA ASN A 126 -12.31 -14.25 -7.51
C ASN A 126 -13.82 -14.41 -7.30
#